data_AF-A0A7C3K4S5-F1
#
_entry.id   AF-A0A7C3K4S5-F1
#
_cell.length_a   1.000
_cell.length_b   1.000
_cell.length_c   1.000
_cell.angle_alpha   90.00
_cell.angle_beta   90.00
_cell.angle_gamma   90.00
#
_symmetry.space_group_name_H-M   'P 1'
#
loop_
_entity.id
_entity.type
_entity.pdbx_description
1 polymer ?
#
loop_
_entity_poly.entity_id
_entity_poly.type
_entity_poly.pdbx_seq_one_letter_code
_entity_poly.pdbx_strand_id
1 'polypeptide(L)'
;MSKLLSELLGAEEPLFTMAIHDLEKASGNPSADVRLTAEIVGKVRLKTEELGLDPDDTTGKELYYALLNRIREDNDRITTELLKLPKGTEDI
;
A
#
# COMPACT_ATOMS: atom_id res chain seq x y z
N MET A 1 -11.27 -9.51 -14.56
CA MET A 1 -11.07 -9.54 -13.10
C MET A 1 -9.59 -9.40 -12.83
N SER A 2 -9.24 -8.59 -11.84
CA SER A 2 -7.86 -8.33 -11.46
C SER A 2 -7.29 -9.46 -10.58
N LYS A 3 -6.19 -10.10 -11.02
CA LYS A 3 -5.43 -11.08 -10.21
C LYS A 3 -4.81 -10.47 -8.95
N LEU A 4 -4.66 -9.15 -8.91
CA LEU A 4 -4.02 -8.44 -7.81
C LEU A 4 -4.76 -8.68 -6.48
N LEU A 5 -6.10 -8.73 -6.48
CA LEU A 5 -6.86 -8.92 -5.24
C LEU A 5 -6.69 -10.34 -4.67
N SER A 6 -6.65 -11.38 -5.51
CA SER A 6 -6.40 -12.74 -5.02
C SER A 6 -4.97 -12.92 -4.54
N GLU A 7 -3.99 -12.30 -5.22
CA GLU A 7 -2.59 -12.29 -4.76
C GLU A 7 -2.45 -11.59 -3.39
N LEU A 8 -3.04 -10.41 -3.22
CA LEU A 8 -2.97 -9.66 -1.95
C LEU A 8 -3.64 -10.39 -0.77
N LEU A 9 -4.70 -11.15 -1.05
CA LEU A 9 -5.46 -11.88 -0.03
C LEU A 9 -4.98 -13.32 0.16
N GLY A 10 -4.04 -13.80 -0.66
CA GLY A 10 -3.64 -15.22 -0.69
C GLY A 10 -4.82 -16.15 -0.99
N ALA A 11 -5.75 -15.71 -1.83
CA ALA A 11 -7.00 -16.42 -2.09
C ALA A 11 -6.81 -17.56 -3.12
N GLU A 12 -7.60 -18.62 -2.96
CA GLU A 12 -7.58 -19.77 -3.87
C GLU A 12 -8.36 -19.47 -5.17
N GLU A 13 -7.70 -19.71 -6.30
CA GLU A 13 -8.29 -19.57 -7.64
C GLU A 13 -8.71 -20.94 -8.19
N PRO A 14 -9.81 -21.04 -8.96
CA PRO A 14 -10.63 -19.95 -9.49
C PRO A 14 -11.82 -19.54 -8.60
N LEU A 15 -11.96 -20.14 -7.41
CA LEU A 15 -13.13 -19.94 -6.55
C LEU A 15 -13.31 -18.48 -6.15
N PHE A 16 -12.22 -17.78 -5.83
CA PHE A 16 -12.25 -16.36 -5.50
C PHE A 16 -12.80 -15.52 -6.66
N THR A 17 -12.26 -15.68 -7.87
CA THR A 17 -12.74 -14.98 -9.07
C THR A 17 -14.24 -15.24 -9.31
N MET A 18 -14.71 -16.48 -9.15
CA MET A 18 -16.13 -16.80 -9.29
C MET A 18 -17.00 -16.12 -8.24
N ALA A 19 -16.57 -16.12 -6.97
CA ALA A 19 -17.31 -15.48 -5.89
C ALA A 19 -17.40 -13.96 -6.06
N ILE A 20 -16.32 -13.31 -6.51
CA ILE A 20 -16.34 -11.88 -6.83
C ILE A 20 -17.30 -11.60 -7.99
N HIS A 21 -17.28 -12.41 -9.05
CA HIS A 21 -18.23 -12.25 -10.16
C HIS A 21 -19.70 -12.31 -9.70
N ASP A 22 -20.03 -13.32 -8.90
CA ASP A 22 -21.39 -13.49 -8.39
C ASP A 22 -21.80 -12.33 -7.48
N LEU A 23 -20.88 -11.83 -6.66
CA LEU A 23 -21.10 -10.66 -5.80
C LEU A 23 -21.32 -9.39 -6.62
N GLU A 24 -20.53 -9.14 -7.66
CA GLU A 24 -20.71 -7.99 -8.56
C GLU A 24 -22.08 -8.03 -9.26
N LYS A 25 -22.49 -9.22 -9.70
CA LYS A 25 -23.79 -9.45 -10.33
C LYS A 25 -24.94 -9.22 -9.34
N ALA A 26 -24.84 -9.78 -8.13
CA ALA A 26 -25.85 -9.64 -7.08
C ALA A 26 -25.97 -8.21 -6.55
N SER A 27 -24.86 -7.48 -6.47
CA SER A 27 -24.81 -6.08 -6.03
C SER A 27 -25.19 -5.08 -7.11
N GLY A 28 -25.35 -5.51 -8.37
CA GLY A 28 -25.58 -4.62 -9.51
C GLY A 28 -24.40 -3.69 -9.81
N ASN A 29 -23.19 -4.06 -9.36
CA ASN A 29 -22.01 -3.22 -9.44
C ASN A 29 -20.91 -3.92 -10.26
N PRO A 30 -21.04 -3.97 -11.59
CA PRO A 30 -20.10 -4.69 -12.45
C PRO A 30 -18.69 -4.08 -12.37
N SER A 31 -17.65 -4.91 -12.41
CA SER A 31 -16.23 -4.48 -12.44
C SER A 31 -15.81 -3.63 -11.25
N ALA A 32 -16.42 -3.87 -10.09
CA ALA A 32 -16.02 -3.27 -8.82
C ALA A 32 -14.60 -3.68 -8.43
N ASP A 33 -14.20 -4.92 -8.73
CA ASP A 33 -12.86 -5.44 -8.50
C ASP A 33 -11.78 -4.66 -9.29
N VAL A 34 -12.07 -4.35 -10.56
CA VAL A 34 -11.19 -3.61 -11.46
C VAL A 34 -11.04 -2.18 -10.98
N ARG A 35 -12.15 -1.53 -10.61
CA ARG A 35 -12.10 -0.16 -10.07
C ARG A 35 -11.34 -0.08 -8.76
N LEU A 36 -11.56 -1.03 -7.85
CA LEU A 36 -10.82 -1.10 -6.59
C LEU A 36 -9.33 -1.30 -6.83
N THR A 37 -8.97 -2.20 -7.75
CA THR A 37 -7.56 -2.41 -8.15
C THR A 37 -6.95 -1.12 -8.69
N ALA A 38 -7.63 -0.43 -9.61
CA ALA A 38 -7.14 0.81 -10.18
C ALA A 38 -6.97 1.91 -9.12
N GLU A 39 -7.88 1.99 -8.16
CA GLU A 39 -7.78 2.91 -7.03
C GLU A 39 -6.57 2.58 -6.14
N ILE A 40 -6.36 1.31 -5.79
CA ILE A 40 -5.20 0.87 -5.00
C ILE A 40 -3.90 1.23 -5.71
N VAL A 41 -3.77 0.88 -6.99
CA VAL A 41 -2.58 1.19 -7.79
C VAL A 41 -2.36 2.70 -7.88
N GLY A 42 -3.41 3.48 -8.12
CA GLY A 42 -3.33 4.95 -8.16
C GLY A 42 -2.87 5.54 -6.83
N LYS A 43 -3.41 5.06 -5.69
CA LYS A 43 -2.99 5.50 -4.36
C LYS A 43 -1.52 5.16 -4.07
N VAL A 44 -1.08 3.97 -4.43
CA VAL A 44 0.32 3.56 -4.25
C VAL A 44 1.25 4.47 -5.06
N ARG A 45 0.93 4.72 -6.35
CA ARG A 45 1.73 5.64 -7.19
C ARG A 45 1.84 7.03 -6.58
N LEU A 46 0.70 7.62 -6.15
CA LEU A 46 0.69 8.92 -5.49
C LEU A 46 1.54 8.94 -4.22
N LYS A 47 1.48 7.89 -3.39
CA LYS A 47 2.29 7.80 -2.17
C LYS A 47 3.78 7.60 -2.47
N THR A 48 4.13 6.87 -3.53
CA THR A 48 5.51 6.75 -3.99
C THR A 48 6.06 8.11 -4.41
N GLU A 49 5.29 8.91 -5.17
CA GLU A 49 5.65 10.28 -5.56
C GLU A 49 5.78 11.21 -4.34
N GLU A 50 4.86 11.14 -3.38
CA GLU A 50 4.92 11.91 -2.13
C GLU A 50 6.18 11.60 -1.29
N LEU A 51 6.75 10.40 -1.42
CA LEU A 51 8.03 10.03 -0.81
C LEU A 51 9.25 10.52 -1.62
N GLY A 52 9.05 11.19 -2.75
CA GLY A 52 10.11 11.68 -3.63
C GLY A 52 10.73 10.58 -4.50
N LEU A 53 10.01 9.46 -4.71
CA LEU A 53 10.44 8.32 -5.51
C LEU A 53 9.72 8.31 -6.87
N ASP A 54 10.31 7.64 -7.86
CA ASP A 54 9.70 7.46 -9.18
C ASP A 54 8.76 6.23 -9.17
N PRO A 55 7.43 6.39 -9.33
CA PRO A 55 6.50 5.26 -9.32
C PRO A 55 6.67 4.28 -10.48
N ASP A 56 7.38 4.64 -11.54
CA ASP A 56 7.64 3.78 -12.70
C ASP A 56 9.00 3.03 -12.62
N ASP A 57 9.91 3.45 -11.73
CA ASP A 57 11.25 2.86 -11.54
C ASP A 57 11.53 2.43 -10.08
N THR A 58 10.54 2.49 -9.20
CA THR A 58 10.68 2.06 -7.79
C THR A 58 10.16 0.64 -7.60
N THR A 59 11.04 -0.26 -7.16
CA THR A 59 10.63 -1.62 -6.76
C THR A 59 9.92 -1.62 -5.40
N GLY A 60 9.13 -2.66 -5.14
CA GLY A 60 8.46 -2.81 -3.84
C GLY A 60 9.44 -2.88 -2.64
N LYS A 61 10.66 -3.39 -2.86
CA LYS A 61 11.70 -3.46 -1.83
C LYS A 61 12.28 -2.08 -1.51
N GLU A 62 12.51 -1.25 -2.53
CA GLU A 62 12.97 0.14 -2.34
C GLU A 62 11.91 0.98 -1.66
N LEU A 63 10.64 0.87 -2.10
CA LEU A 63 9.52 1.54 -1.44
C LEU A 63 9.42 1.15 0.05
N TYR A 64 9.59 -0.13 0.37
CA TYR A 64 9.61 -0.61 1.76
C TYR A 64 10.72 0.06 2.60
N TYR A 65 11.96 0.10 2.10
CA TYR A 65 13.04 0.76 2.84
C TYR A 65 12.88 2.28 2.94
N ALA A 66 12.32 2.92 1.92
CA ALA A 66 11.99 4.34 1.97
C ALA A 66 10.97 4.63 3.07
N LEU A 67 9.94 3.80 3.22
CA LEU A 67 8.96 3.90 4.30
C LEU A 67 9.61 3.71 5.69
N LEU A 68 10.49 2.72 5.84
CA LEU A 68 11.22 2.52 7.11
C LEU A 68 12.08 3.74 7.46
N ASN A 69 12.79 4.30 6.48
CA ASN A 69 13.57 5.50 6.70
C ASN A 69 12.68 6.70 7.07
N ARG A 70 11.53 6.84 6.41
CA ARG A 70 10.57 7.90 6.71
C ARG A 70 10.03 7.79 8.14
N ILE A 71 9.70 6.59 8.60
CA ILE A 71 9.26 6.35 9.98
C ILE A 71 10.35 6.78 10.97
N ARG A 72 11.60 6.39 10.72
CA ARG A 72 12.74 6.79 11.55
C ARG A 72 12.90 8.31 11.62
N GLU A 73 12.80 8.99 10.49
CA GLU A 73 12.89 10.46 10.42
C GLU A 73 11.74 11.15 11.17
N ASP A 74 10.51 10.65 11.00
CA ASP A 74 9.34 11.18 11.70
C ASP A 74 9.44 10.97 13.22
N ASN A 75 9.92 9.81 13.65
CA ASN A 75 10.19 9.50 15.04
C ASN A 75 11.28 10.41 15.64
N ASP A 76 12.43 10.54 14.98
CA ASP A 76 13.50 11.45 15.39
C ASP A 76 12.99 12.89 15.56
N ARG A 77 12.13 13.33 14.62
CA ARG A 77 11.51 14.66 14.66
C ARG A 77 10.58 14.81 15.87
N ILE A 78 9.68 13.86 16.11
CA ILE A 78 8.78 13.87 17.28
C ILE A 78 9.59 13.89 18.58
N THR A 79 10.57 13.01 18.70
CA THR A 79 11.40 12.85 19.90
C THR A 79 12.23 14.12 20.18
N THR A 80 12.76 14.77 19.13
CA THR A 80 13.56 15.99 19.30
C THR A 80 12.69 17.23 19.51
N GLU A 81 11.65 17.43 18.70
CA GLU A 81 10.87 18.68 18.68
C GLU A 81 9.77 18.72 19.74
N LEU A 82 9.06 17.61 19.94
CA LEU A 82 7.95 17.54 20.89
C LEU A 82 8.40 17.08 22.27
N LEU A 83 9.22 16.02 22.32
CA LEU A 83 9.64 15.43 23.60
C LEU A 83 10.95 16.01 24.16
N LYS A 84 11.71 16.77 23.34
CA LYS A 84 13.02 17.35 23.71
C LYS A 84 14.03 16.32 24.21
N LEU A 85 13.94 15.09 23.71
CA LEU A 85 14.87 14.01 24.00
C LEU A 85 16.02 14.02 22.98
N PRO A 86 17.21 13.51 23.35
CA PRO A 86 18.33 13.41 22.41
C PRO A 86 18.02 12.39 21.28
N LYS A 87 18.51 12.67 20.06
CA LYS A 87 18.37 11.77 18.90
C LYS A 87 18.96 10.38 19.17
N GLY A 88 18.30 9.34 18.66
CA GLY A 88 18.77 7.95 18.75
C GLY A 88 18.31 7.18 19.99
N THR A 89 17.25 7.61 20.68
CA THR A 89 16.68 6.89 21.84
C THR A 89 15.83 5.66 21.51
N GLU A 90 15.69 5.31 20.22
CA GLU A 90 14.72 4.30 19.75
C GLU A 90 15.35 2.97 19.30
N ASP A 91 16.67 2.79 19.43
CA ASP A 91 17.34 1.49 19.22
C ASP A 91 17.21 0.56 20.46
N ILE A 92 15.97 0.33 20.94
CA ILE A 92 15.63 -0.71 21.93
C ILE A 92 14.48 -1.57 21.41
#